data_AF-A0A847JY23-F1
#
_entry.id   AF-A0A847JY23-F1
#
_cell.length_a   1.000
_cell.length_b   1.000
_cell.length_c   1.000
_cell.angle_alpha   90.00
_cell.angle_beta   90.00
_cell.angle_gamma   90.00
#
_symmetry.space_group_name_H-M   'P 1'
#
loop_
_entity.id
_entity.type
_entity.pdbx_description
1 polymer ?
#
loop_
_entity_poly.entity_id
_entity_poly.type
_entity_poly.pdbx_seq_one_letter_code
_entity_poly.pdbx_strand_id
1 'polypeptide(L)'
;PILIAPNGSAPVSGWITNNGASAVDLLGLMVNLSHSGITWDDDAFVSTFPATLGAGETVYGTFLTAYADAGATPGDYGGSVYVYGDPEDSNEVMFTLRLEGAIVPESGTLASLIGMVGLGGFGILRRRLDRRAR
;
A
#
# COMPACT_ATOMS: atom_id res chain seq x y z
N PRO A 1 -5.48 -10.30 1.90
CA PRO A 1 -4.41 -9.32 2.26
C PRO A 1 -4.18 -8.41 1.06
N ILE A 2 -4.09 -7.10 1.29
CA ILE A 2 -3.87 -6.10 0.24
C ILE A 2 -2.41 -5.66 0.32
N LEU A 3 -1.69 -5.69 -0.80
CA LEU A 3 -0.27 -5.34 -0.85
C LEU A 3 -0.09 -3.88 -1.24
N ILE A 4 0.70 -3.14 -0.47
CA ILE A 4 1.03 -1.73 -0.74
C ILE A 4 2.54 -1.54 -0.54
N ALA A 5 3.21 -0.94 -1.52
CA ALA A 5 4.60 -0.52 -1.34
C ALA A 5 4.66 0.84 -0.59
N PRO A 6 5.77 1.17 0.10
CA PRO A 6 5.99 2.53 0.60
C PRO A 6 5.76 3.58 -0.50
N ASN A 7 5.06 4.67 -0.17
CA ASN A 7 4.62 5.70 -1.12
C ASN A 7 3.65 5.19 -2.22
N GLY A 8 3.03 4.04 -2.00
CA GLY A 8 2.03 3.43 -2.88
C GLY A 8 0.61 3.58 -2.35
N SER A 9 -0.34 3.14 -3.15
CA SER A 9 -1.76 3.09 -2.79
C SER A 9 -2.40 1.79 -3.26
N ALA A 10 -3.42 1.32 -2.56
CA ALA A 10 -4.24 0.21 -3.01
C ALA A 10 -5.71 0.35 -2.58
N PRO A 11 -6.66 -0.08 -3.44
CA PRO A 11 -8.06 -0.09 -3.09
C PRO A 11 -8.36 -1.20 -2.08
N VAL A 12 -9.22 -0.89 -1.11
CA VAL A 12 -9.84 -1.83 -0.19
C VAL A 12 -11.26 -2.07 -0.67
N SER A 13 -11.52 -3.27 -1.20
CA SER A 13 -12.79 -3.64 -1.81
C SER A 13 -13.41 -4.86 -1.16
N GLY A 14 -14.73 -4.98 -1.23
CA GLY A 14 -15.46 -6.13 -0.71
C GLY A 14 -16.96 -6.06 -1.00
N TRP A 15 -17.69 -7.00 -0.40
CA TRP A 15 -19.13 -7.14 -0.55
C TRP A 15 -19.85 -6.53 0.65
N ILE A 16 -20.95 -5.83 0.40
CA ILE A 16 -21.97 -5.48 1.40
C ILE A 16 -23.23 -6.26 1.04
N THR A 17 -23.80 -6.94 2.02
CA THR A 17 -25.07 -7.65 1.88
C THR A 17 -26.06 -7.13 2.92
N ASN A 18 -27.24 -6.71 2.48
CA ASN A 18 -28.34 -6.43 3.38
C ASN A 18 -29.06 -7.76 3.70
N ASN A 19 -28.78 -8.32 4.88
CA ASN A 19 -29.45 -9.53 5.36
C ASN A 19 -30.79 -9.24 6.07
N GLY A 20 -31.18 -7.97 6.17
CA GLY A 20 -32.43 -7.53 6.78
C GLY A 20 -33.64 -7.76 5.88
N ALA A 21 -34.83 -7.65 6.48
CA ALA A 21 -36.10 -7.78 5.76
C ALA A 21 -36.55 -6.47 5.06
N SER A 22 -35.86 -5.36 5.35
CA SER A 22 -36.17 -4.01 4.84
C SER A 22 -34.94 -3.40 4.16
N ALA A 23 -35.16 -2.37 3.35
CA ALA A 23 -34.06 -1.58 2.80
C ALA A 23 -33.31 -0.83 3.91
N VAL A 24 -32.01 -0.66 3.73
CA VAL A 24 -31.11 0.04 4.68
C VAL A 24 -30.39 1.15 3.92
N ASP A 25 -30.42 2.36 4.48
CA ASP A 25 -29.63 3.47 3.95
C ASP A 25 -28.16 3.26 4.32
N LEU A 26 -27.23 3.57 3.40
CA LEU A 26 -25.79 3.54 3.67
C LEU A 26 -25.36 4.98 3.93
N LEU A 27 -25.17 5.33 5.20
CA LEU A 27 -24.94 6.71 5.62
C LEU A 27 -23.46 7.11 5.56
N GLY A 28 -22.54 6.14 5.60
CA GLY A 28 -21.12 6.39 5.35
C GLY A 28 -20.19 5.32 5.91
N LEU A 29 -18.91 5.68 5.96
CA LEU A 29 -17.82 4.86 6.47
C LEU A 29 -17.19 5.46 7.72
N MET A 30 -16.85 4.62 8.68
CA MET A 30 -15.91 4.96 9.74
C MET A 30 -14.71 4.03 9.63
N VAL A 31 -13.51 4.60 9.59
CA VAL A 31 -12.26 3.86 9.40
C VAL A 31 -11.44 3.95 10.68
N ASN A 32 -11.06 2.80 11.23
CA ASN A 32 -10.15 2.72 12.36
C ASN A 32 -8.87 2.01 11.89
N LEU A 33 -7.76 2.74 11.90
CA LEU A 33 -6.45 2.19 11.57
C LEU A 33 -5.63 1.95 12.83
N SER A 34 -4.98 0.80 12.88
CA SER A 34 -4.18 0.39 14.03
C SER A 34 -2.81 1.10 14.16
N HIS A 35 -2.36 1.84 13.14
CA HIS A 35 -0.99 2.36 13.07
C HIS A 35 -0.87 3.69 12.32
N SER A 36 0.05 4.55 12.80
CA SER A 36 0.52 5.73 12.08
C SER A 36 1.39 5.33 10.88
N GLY A 37 1.17 5.93 9.71
CA GLY A 37 1.92 5.63 8.48
C GLY A 37 1.05 5.11 7.33
N ILE A 38 -0.24 4.87 7.59
CA ILE A 38 -1.25 4.64 6.57
C ILE A 38 -2.27 5.77 6.65
N THR A 39 -2.59 6.36 5.51
CA THR A 39 -3.71 7.28 5.33
C THR A 39 -4.75 6.66 4.40
N TRP A 40 -5.94 7.24 4.32
CA TRP A 40 -7.03 6.70 3.52
C TRP A 40 -7.92 7.78 2.93
N ASP A 41 -8.59 7.43 1.84
CA ASP A 41 -9.60 8.22 1.14
C ASP A 41 -10.83 7.34 0.88
N ASP A 42 -12.00 7.78 1.34
CA ASP A 42 -13.28 7.09 1.23
C ASP A 42 -14.21 7.65 0.15
N ASP A 43 -13.74 8.58 -0.70
CA ASP A 43 -14.52 9.10 -1.84
C ASP A 43 -15.04 7.98 -2.75
N ALA A 44 -14.26 6.88 -2.84
CA ALA A 44 -14.65 5.69 -3.57
C ALA A 44 -15.96 5.08 -3.07
N PHE A 45 -16.25 5.15 -1.77
CA PHE A 45 -17.46 4.56 -1.18
C PHE A 45 -18.72 5.17 -1.78
N VAL A 46 -18.82 6.50 -1.75
CA VAL A 46 -19.99 7.26 -2.21
C VAL A 46 -20.21 7.08 -3.71
N SER A 47 -19.13 6.90 -4.48
CA SER A 47 -19.20 6.67 -5.92
C SER A 47 -19.54 5.23 -6.31
N THR A 48 -19.28 4.25 -5.43
CA THR A 48 -19.40 2.81 -5.77
C THR A 48 -20.67 2.19 -5.19
N PHE A 49 -21.05 2.55 -3.97
CA PHE A 49 -22.18 1.95 -3.28
C PHE A 49 -23.44 2.83 -3.42
N PRO A 50 -24.63 2.23 -3.56
CA PRO A 50 -25.86 2.98 -3.60
C PRO A 50 -26.16 3.61 -2.23
N ALA A 51 -26.87 4.74 -2.21
CA ALA A 51 -27.28 5.38 -0.96
C ALA A 51 -28.25 4.52 -0.13
N THR A 52 -28.98 3.60 -0.78
CA THR A 52 -29.90 2.66 -0.13
C THR A 52 -29.69 1.27 -0.73
N LEU A 53 -29.61 0.25 0.13
CA LEU A 53 -29.44 -1.14 -0.24
C LEU A 53 -30.72 -1.92 0.07
N GLY A 54 -31.35 -2.52 -0.94
CA GLY A 54 -32.60 -3.26 -0.79
C GLY A 54 -32.45 -4.53 0.06
N ALA A 55 -33.55 -5.05 0.59
CA ALA A 55 -33.56 -6.28 1.38
C ALA A 55 -33.02 -7.48 0.54
N GLY A 56 -32.04 -8.19 1.07
CA GLY A 56 -31.37 -9.31 0.39
C GLY A 56 -30.38 -8.89 -0.72
N GLU A 57 -30.24 -7.59 -0.98
CA GLU A 57 -29.34 -7.10 -2.03
C GLU A 57 -27.87 -7.23 -1.60
N THR A 58 -27.00 -7.49 -2.58
CA THR A 58 -25.56 -7.62 -2.38
C THR A 58 -24.81 -6.82 -3.44
N VAL A 59 -23.90 -5.96 -3.01
CA VAL A 59 -23.10 -5.09 -3.89
C VAL A 59 -21.62 -5.27 -3.60
N TYR A 60 -20.80 -5.38 -4.65
CA TYR A 60 -19.34 -5.36 -4.55
C TYR A 60 -18.82 -3.98 -4.92
N GLY A 61 -17.88 -3.47 -4.13
CA GLY A 61 -17.32 -2.16 -4.39
C GLY A 61 -16.04 -1.89 -3.64
N THR A 62 -15.43 -0.75 -3.95
CA THR A 62 -14.30 -0.20 -3.21
C THR A 62 -14.83 0.65 -2.07
N PHE A 63 -14.46 0.30 -0.85
CA PHE A 63 -14.78 1.06 0.35
C PHE A 63 -13.90 2.30 0.44
N LEU A 64 -12.59 2.11 0.29
CA LEU A 64 -11.62 3.19 0.42
C LEU A 64 -10.36 2.87 -0.38
N THR A 65 -9.52 3.88 -0.59
CA THR A 65 -8.15 3.71 -1.05
C THR A 65 -7.22 3.95 0.12
N ALA A 66 -6.36 2.98 0.42
CA ALA A 66 -5.33 3.12 1.44
C ALA A 66 -4.03 3.61 0.79
N TYR A 67 -3.33 4.52 1.46
CA TYR A 67 -2.07 5.10 1.03
C TYR A 67 -1.00 4.84 2.10
N ALA A 68 0.14 4.33 1.68
CA ALA A 68 1.28 4.09 2.56
C ALA A 68 2.25 5.27 2.48
N ASP A 69 2.59 5.86 3.62
CA ASP A 69 3.59 6.92 3.68
C ASP A 69 4.97 6.41 3.22
N ALA A 70 5.80 7.30 2.69
CA ALA A 70 7.16 6.94 2.25
C ALA A 70 8.04 6.41 3.40
N GLY A 71 7.75 6.81 4.65
CA GLY A 71 8.45 6.35 5.85
C GLY A 71 7.79 5.17 6.56
N ALA A 72 6.73 4.58 5.99
CA ALA A 72 6.04 3.47 6.60
C ALA A 72 6.94 2.21 6.64
N THR A 73 7.06 1.61 7.82
CA THR A 73 7.86 0.40 8.01
C THR A 73 7.16 -0.79 7.34
N PRO A 74 7.89 -1.67 6.64
CA PRO A 74 7.30 -2.91 6.12
C PRO A 74 6.69 -3.76 7.24
N GLY A 75 5.49 -4.31 7.03
CA GLY A 75 4.77 -5.06 8.05
C GLY A 75 3.28 -5.25 7.73
N ASP A 76 2.55 -5.89 8.63
CA ASP A 76 1.09 -6.02 8.53
C ASP A 76 0.40 -4.92 9.34
N TYR A 77 -0.56 -4.26 8.70
CA TYR A 77 -1.31 -3.12 9.21
C TYR A 77 -2.79 -3.50 9.23
N GLY A 78 -3.37 -3.57 10.42
CA GLY A 78 -4.78 -3.87 10.61
C GLY A 78 -5.66 -2.63 10.56
N GLY A 79 -6.89 -2.80 10.10
CA GLY A 79 -7.93 -1.80 10.26
C GLY A 79 -9.31 -2.41 10.21
N SER A 80 -10.30 -1.61 10.61
CA SER A 80 -11.71 -1.91 10.41
C SER A 80 -12.39 -0.76 9.69
N VAL A 81 -13.30 -1.11 8.80
CA VAL A 81 -14.26 -0.20 8.20
C VAL A 81 -15.62 -0.54 8.79
N TYR A 82 -16.32 0.45 9.32
CA TYR A 82 -17.71 0.31 9.72
C TYR A 82 -18.58 0.97 8.67
N VAL A 83 -19.48 0.20 8.10
CA VAL A 83 -20.58 0.73 7.28
C VAL A 83 -21.75 0.94 8.22
N TYR A 84 -22.14 2.20 8.43
CA TYR A 84 -23.31 2.52 9.24
C TYR A 84 -24.50 2.80 8.33
N GLY A 85 -25.62 2.15 8.65
CA GLY A 85 -26.91 2.48 8.08
C GLY A 85 -27.81 3.17 9.09
N ASP A 86 -29.03 2.66 9.28
CA ASP A 86 -29.90 3.09 10.40
C ASP A 86 -29.12 2.96 11.72
N PRO A 87 -29.30 3.83 12.74
CA PRO A 87 -28.40 3.93 13.88
C PRO A 87 -28.38 2.68 14.78
N GLU A 88 -29.24 1.69 14.52
CA GLU A 88 -29.27 0.40 15.20
C GLU A 88 -28.46 -0.69 14.48
N ASP A 89 -28.12 -0.53 13.19
CA ASP A 89 -27.46 -1.54 12.35
C ASP A 89 -26.13 -1.02 11.77
N SER A 90 -25.03 -1.33 12.44
CA SER A 90 -23.67 -1.15 11.92
C SER A 90 -23.05 -2.49 11.56
N ASN A 91 -22.52 -2.62 10.34
CA ASN A 91 -21.74 -3.79 9.94
C ASN A 91 -20.25 -3.43 9.92
N GLU A 92 -19.43 -4.27 10.57
CA GLU A 92 -17.97 -4.13 10.60
C GLU A 92 -17.32 -5.03 9.55
N VAL A 93 -16.48 -4.43 8.71
CA VAL A 93 -15.61 -5.12 7.76
C VAL A 93 -14.17 -4.99 8.25
N MET A 94 -13.59 -6.10 8.70
CA MET A 94 -12.17 -6.14 9.08
C MET A 94 -11.27 -6.36 7.88
N PHE A 95 -10.14 -5.66 7.83
CA PHE A 95 -9.14 -5.84 6.78
C PHE A 95 -7.71 -5.81 7.34
N THR A 96 -6.81 -6.41 6.58
CA THR A 96 -5.37 -6.37 6.85
C THR A 96 -4.64 -5.97 5.58
N LEU A 97 -3.95 -4.83 5.66
CA LEU A 97 -3.00 -4.36 4.67
C LEU A 97 -1.64 -4.96 5.00
N ARG A 98 -0.88 -5.33 3.99
CA ARG A 98 0.51 -5.76 4.13
C ARG A 98 1.39 -4.82 3.34
N LEU A 99 2.27 -4.12 4.06
CA LEU A 99 3.28 -3.28 3.46
C LEU A 99 4.49 -4.12 3.06
N GLU A 100 4.80 -4.11 1.77
CA GLU A 100 6.00 -4.76 1.26
C GLU A 100 7.12 -3.74 1.09
N GLY A 101 8.20 -3.93 1.84
CA GLY A 101 9.42 -3.14 1.67
C GLY A 101 10.24 -3.70 0.52
N ALA A 102 10.31 -2.98 -0.58
CA ALA A 102 11.43 -3.13 -1.49
C ALA A 102 12.60 -2.31 -0.92
N ILE A 103 13.66 -2.98 -0.45
CA ILE A 103 14.97 -2.34 -0.42
C ILE A 103 15.35 -2.18 -1.89
N VAL A 104 14.93 -1.08 -2.52
CA VAL A 104 15.49 -0.68 -3.81
C VAL A 104 16.90 -0.21 -3.49
N PRO A 105 17.96 -0.91 -3.92
CA PRO A 105 19.30 -0.37 -3.78
C PRO A 105 19.27 0.94 -4.56
N GLU A 106 19.64 2.04 -3.91
CA GLU A 106 19.80 3.33 -4.59
C GLU A 106 20.64 3.07 -5.85
N SER A 107 20.06 3.36 -7.01
CA SER A 107 20.69 3.18 -8.33
C SER A 107 22.00 3.99 -8.49
N GLY A 108 22.45 4.70 -7.45
CA GLY A 108 23.68 5.48 -7.40
C GLY A 108 24.90 4.78 -6.80
N THR A 109 24.78 3.65 -6.09
CA THR A 109 25.95 3.03 -5.42
C THR A 109 26.72 2.00 -6.27
N LEU A 110 26.14 1.50 -7.36
CA LEU A 110 26.89 0.64 -8.30
C LEU A 110 27.77 1.44 -9.27
N ALA A 111 27.44 2.70 -9.55
CA ALA A 111 28.26 3.57 -10.40
C ALA A 111 29.56 4.02 -9.69
N SER A 112 29.55 4.18 -8.36
CA SER A 112 30.74 4.56 -7.59
C SER A 112 31.71 3.39 -7.38
N LEU A 113 31.24 2.12 -7.37
CA LEU A 113 32.13 0.95 -7.27
C LEU A 113 32.83 0.62 -8.60
N ILE A 114 32.20 0.86 -9.75
CA ILE A 114 32.83 0.65 -11.07
C ILE A 114 33.77 1.81 -11.42
N GLY A 115 33.50 3.03 -10.93
CA GLY A 115 34.33 4.20 -11.17
C GLY A 115 35.71 4.18 -10.49
N MET A 116 35.90 3.48 -9.37
CA MET A 116 37.19 3.45 -8.66
C MET A 116 38.19 2.41 -9.18
N VAL A 117 37.75 1.40 -9.94
CA VAL A 117 38.66 0.38 -10.50
C VAL A 117 39.25 0.80 -11.86
N GLY A 118 38.67 1.80 -12.52
CA GLY A 118 38.97 2.14 -13.93
C GLY A 118 40.19 3.03 -14.21
N LEU A 119 40.76 3.74 -13.23
CA LEU A 119 41.82 4.74 -13.53
C LEU A 119 43.13 4.61 -12.73
N GLY A 120 43.22 3.70 -11.75
CA GLY A 120 44.45 3.51 -10.94
C GLY A 120 45.37 2.37 -11.41
N GLY A 121 44.85 1.40 -12.18
CA GLY A 121 45.56 0.14 -12.43
C GLY A 121 46.51 0.12 -13.64
N PHE A 122 46.29 0.97 -14.65
CA PHE A 122 47.05 0.91 -15.90
C PHE A 122 48.45 1.56 -15.84
N GLY A 123 48.73 2.39 -14.83
CA GLY A 123 50.04 3.04 -14.67
C GLY A 123 51.11 2.18 -13.99
N ILE A 124 50.72 1.20 -13.17
CA ILE A 124 51.66 0.44 -12.32
C ILE A 124 52.25 -0.78 -13.05
N LEU A 125 51.55 -1.33 -14.05
CA LEU A 125 52.04 -2.50 -14.77
C LEU A 125 53.13 -2.19 -15.80
N ARG A 126 53.15 -0.97 -16.37
CA ARG A 126 54.14 -0.60 -17.40
C ARG A 126 55.56 -0.39 -16.83
N ARG A 127 55.68 0.05 -15.57
CA ARG A 127 57.00 0.27 -14.93
C ARG A 127 57.73 -1.02 -14.53
N ARG A 128 57.07 -2.18 -14.52
CA ARG A 128 57.73 -3.46 -14.19
C ARG A 128 58.28 -4.20 -15.41
N LEU A 129 57.82 -3.89 -16.62
CA LEU A 129 58.35 -4.48 -17.86
C LEU A 129 59.67 -3.80 -18.29
N ASP A 130 59.78 -2.47 -18.16
CA ASP A 130 61.02 -1.76 -18.54
C ASP A 130 62.21 -2.03 -17.60
N ARG A 131 61.99 -2.51 -16.37
CA ARG A 131 63.07 -2.89 -15.44
C ARG A 131 63.60 -4.31 -15.64
N ARG A 132 63.00 -5.11 -16.52
CA ARG A 132 63.50 -6.45 -16.89
C ARG A 132 64.20 -6.48 -18.25
N ALA A 133 64.25 -5.36 -18.97
CA ALA A 133 64.88 -5.24 -20.28
C ALA A 133 66.19 -4.40 -20.26
N ARG A 134 66.81 -4.23 -19.09
CA ARG A 134 68.16 -3.68 -18.93
C ARG A 134 69.01 -4.62 -18.10
#